data_AF-A0A3D2XV09-F1
#
_entry.id   AF-A0A3D2XV09-F1
#
_cell.length_a   1.000
_cell.length_b   1.000
_cell.length_c   1.000
_cell.angle_alpha   90.00
_cell.angle_beta   90.00
_cell.angle_gamma   90.00
#
_symmetry.space_group_name_H-M   'P 1'
#
loop_
_entity.id
_entity.type
_entity.pdbx_description
1 polymer ?
#
loop_
_entity_poly.entity_id
_entity_poly.type
_entity_poly.pdbx_seq_one_letter_code
_entity_poly.pdbx_strand_id
1 'polypeptide(L)' 'MISISKEAQGHFVKLLAKQEEGTNIRVFVVNPGTSSAECGVSYCPPDAVE' A
#
# COMPACT_ATOMS: atom_id res chain seq x y z
N MET A 1 11.87 9.36 3.65
CA MET A 1 12.11 8.14 2.86
C MET A 1 11.24 7.04 3.45
N ILE A 2 10.33 6.45 2.66
CA ILE A 2 9.47 5.35 3.13
C ILE A 2 10.25 4.05 2.94
N SER A 3 10.47 3.30 4.02
CA SER A 3 11.13 2.00 3.98
C SER A 3 10.11 0.90 4.30
N ILE A 4 9.98 -0.07 3.40
CA ILE A 4 9.14 -1.25 3.61
C ILE A 4 10.06 -2.43 3.90
N SER A 5 9.83 -3.12 5.02
CA SER A 5 10.62 -4.30 5.38
C SER A 5 10.38 -5.44 4.39
N LYS A 6 11.38 -6.33 4.23
CA LYS A 6 11.25 -7.51 3.35
C LYS A 6 10.08 -8.40 3.77
N GLU A 7 9.83 -8.51 5.07
CA GLU A 7 8.71 -9.28 5.63
C GLU A 7 7.36 -8.66 5.23
N ALA A 8 7.23 -7.33 5.31
CA ALA A 8 6.03 -6.63 4.88
C ALA A 8 5.80 -6.74 3.36
N GLN A 9 6.87 -6.63 2.55
CA GLN A 9 6.80 -6.89 1.10
C GLN A 9 6.29 -8.30 0.82
N GLY A 10 6.82 -9.32 1.51
CA GLY A 10 6.35 -10.70 1.38
C GLY A 10 4.89 -10.88 1.79
N HIS A 11 4.42 -10.14 2.80
CA HIS A 11 3.01 -10.13 3.17
C HIS A 11 2.13 -9.50 2.09
N PHE A 12 2.55 -8.36 1.52
CA PHE A 12 1.83 -7.70 0.43
C PHE A 12 1.73 -8.56 -0.82
N VAL A 13 2.78 -9.29 -1.20
CA VAL A 13 2.73 -10.23 -2.33
C VAL A 13 1.69 -11.33 -2.09
N LYS A 14 1.59 -11.86 -0.86
CA LYS A 14 0.56 -12.86 -0.50
C LYS A 14 -0.86 -12.29 -0.56
N LEU A 15 -1.03 -11.02 -0.21
CA LEU A 15 -2.31 -10.33 -0.31
C LEU A 15 -2.70 -10.08 -1.77
N LEU A 16 -1.76 -9.60 -2.58
CA LEU A 16 -1.95 -9.36 -4.02
C LEU A 16 -2.22 -10.64 -4.80
N ALA A 17 -1.65 -11.78 -4.40
CA ALA A 17 -1.91 -13.08 -5.03
C ALA A 17 -3.39 -13.53 -4.94
N LYS A 18 -4.19 -12.91 -4.08
CA LYS A 18 -5.64 -13.14 -3.96
C LYS A 18 -6.49 -12.11 -4.72
N GLN A 19 -5.85 -11.12 -5.33
CA GLN A 19 -6.50 -10.06 -6.10
C GLN A 19 -6.34 -10.31 -7.60
N GLU A 20 -7.06 -9.52 -8.40
CA GLU A 20 -6.96 -9.59 -9.86
C GLU A 20 -5.60 -9.12 -10.36
N GLU A 21 -5.17 -9.69 -11.49
CA GLU A 21 -3.89 -9.37 -12.11
C GLU A 21 -3.80 -7.87 -12.43
N GLY A 22 -2.69 -7.23 -12.07
CA GLY A 22 -2.52 -5.78 -12.20
C GLY A 22 -2.93 -4.96 -10.98
N THR A 23 -3.45 -5.58 -9.92
CA THR A 23 -3.70 -4.89 -8.64
C THR A 23 -2.38 -4.56 -7.93
N ASN A 24 -2.22 -3.30 -7.53
CA ASN A 24 -1.07 -2.78 -6.80
C ASN A 24 -1.42 -2.45 -5.34
N ILE A 25 -0.41 -2.19 -4.51
CA ILE A 25 -0.58 -1.61 -3.17
C ILE A 25 -0.24 -0.13 -3.23
N ARG A 26 -1.18 0.74 -2.84
CA ARG A 26 -0.96 2.18 -2.68
C ARG A 26 -0.70 2.48 -1.20
N VAL A 27 0.41 3.14 -0.92
CA VAL A 27 0.77 3.64 0.42
C VAL A 27 0.45 5.13 0.47
N PHE A 28 -0.24 5.58 1.51
CA PHE A 28 -0.58 7.00 1.70
C PHE A 28 -0.42 7.41 3.16
N VAL A 29 -0.26 8.71 3.37
CA VAL A 29 -0.21 9.32 4.71
C VAL A 29 -1.46 10.15 4.89
N VAL A 30 -2.20 9.86 5.97
CA VAL A 30 -3.36 10.64 6.40
C VAL A 30 -2.88 11.68 7.41
N ASN A 31 -3.39 12.91 7.30
CA ASN A 31 -3.03 14.04 8.17
C ASN A 31 -1.51 14.34 8.25
N PRO A 32 -0.82 14.45 7.10
CA PRO A 32 0.61 14.74 7.12
C PRO A 32 0.90 16.05 7.85
N GLY A 33 1.95 16.06 8.68
CA GLY A 33 2.35 17.25 9.45
C GLY A 33 1.61 17.45 10.79
N THR A 34 0.76 16.52 11.19
CA THR A 34 0.10 16.52 12.52
C THR A 34 0.61 15.38 13.39
N SER A 35 0.38 15.46 14.71
CA SER A 35 0.66 14.34 15.64
C SER A 35 -0.24 13.12 15.40
N SER A 36 -1.34 13.30 14.68
CA SER A 36 -2.27 12.25 14.26
C SER A 36 -1.96 11.74 12.86
N ALA A 37 -0.72 11.89 12.39
CA ALA A 37 -0.30 11.38 11.10
C ALA A 37 -0.31 9.84 11.10
N GLU A 38 -1.03 9.25 10.16
CA GLU A 38 -1.18 7.81 10.03
C GLU A 38 -0.71 7.32 8.66
N CYS A 39 -0.04 6.17 8.62
CA CYS A 39 0.37 5.53 7.37
C CYS A 39 -0.62 4.43 7.03
N GLY A 40 -1.29 4.55 5.88
CA GLY A 40 -2.28 3.59 5.39
C GLY A 40 -1.78 2.85 4.15
N VAL A 41 -2.35 1.67 3.91
CA VAL A 41 -2.20 0.91 2.66
C VAL A 41 -3.57 0.55 2.10
N SER A 42 -3.72 0.61 0.78
CA SER A 42 -4.94 0.21 0.08
C SER A 42 -4.59 -0.56 -1.19
N TYR A 43 -5.50 -1.41 -1.65
CA TYR A 43 -5.42 -1.99 -2.98
C TYR A 43 -5.73 -0.92 -4.04
N CYS A 44 -4.94 -0.91 -5.10
CA CYS A 44 -5.06 -0.02 -6.24
C CYS A 44 -5.18 -0.90 -7.49
N PRO A 45 -6.40 -1.27 -7.91
CA PRO A 45 -6.60 -2.00 -9.17
C PRO A 45 -6.06 -1.18 -10.35
N PRO A 46 -5.76 -1.81 -11.49
CA PRO A 46 -5.17 -1.14 -12.65
C PRO A 46 -6.03 0.04 -13.15
N ASP A 47 -7.37 -0.07 -13.06
CA ASP A 47 -8.32 1.00 -13.40
C ASP A 47 -8.27 2.21 -12.45
N ALA A 48 -7.68 2.08 -11.26
CA ALA A 48 -7.57 3.14 -10.25
C ALA A 48 -6.17 3.76 -10.18
N VAL A 49 -5.26 3.36 -11.07
CA VAL A 49 -3.93 3.96 -11.22
C VAL A 49 -4.05 5.16 -12.18
N GLU A 50 -4.43 6.32 -11.64
CA GLU A 50 -4.22 7.64 -12.27
C GLU A 50 -2.81 8.19 -12.00
#